data_AF-A0A938BKE5-F1
#
_entry.id   AF-A0A938BKE5-F1
#
_cell.length_a   1.000
_cell.length_b   1.000
_cell.length_c   1.000
_cell.angle_alpha   90.00
_cell.angle_beta   90.00
_cell.angle_gamma   90.00
#
_symmetry.space_group_name_H-M   'P 1'
#
loop_
_entity.id
_entity.type
_entity.pdbx_description
1 polymer ?
#
loop_
_entity_poly.entity_id
_entity_poly.type
_entity_poly.pdbx_seq_one_letter_code
_entity_poly.pdbx_strand_id
1 'polypeptide(L)'
;MILRSVFTHFFVVFLFPTLFVFFPAPPATAAPKIVDYQKHLPKKFKKRARDSTRFIVVHSTESGLQSALTSLARGGHSNYLIAVNGTLYRIVDKTHQADHAGLSMWDGLTDISSHSIGIEIVGYHNEPFTDKQYESLKWLLETLQKQYDIPDWRVLEHFRVAYGEPNRYVKKRHRGRKKDPGIFNFDRARAGLTDDDGRNNALYDPDVAEGRLIADPDIDVARLKTK
;
A
#
# COMPACT_ATOMS: atom_id res chain seq x y z
N MET A 1 -33.11 -72.78 12.42
CA MET A 1 -33.92 -71.65 12.93
C MET A 1 -32.97 -70.70 13.66
N ILE A 2 -32.43 -69.69 12.98
CA ILE A 2 -31.48 -68.72 13.55
C ILE A 2 -31.94 -67.32 13.10
N LEU A 3 -32.44 -66.54 14.07
CA LEU A 3 -32.87 -65.15 13.89
C LEU A 3 -31.64 -64.24 13.75
N ARG A 4 -31.59 -63.40 12.71
CA ARG A 4 -30.64 -62.29 12.61
C ARG A 4 -31.32 -61.02 13.14
N SER A 5 -30.79 -60.47 14.22
CA SER A 5 -31.20 -59.17 14.79
C SER A 5 -30.55 -58.03 14.00
N VAL A 6 -31.35 -57.04 13.61
CA VAL A 6 -30.91 -55.83 12.90
C VAL A 6 -30.86 -54.69 13.92
N PHE A 7 -29.67 -54.16 14.20
CA PHE A 7 -29.48 -52.98 15.06
C PHE A 7 -29.50 -51.70 14.21
N THR A 8 -30.57 -50.94 14.30
CA THR A 8 -30.69 -49.59 13.71
C THR A 8 -30.00 -48.58 14.62
N HIS A 9 -28.92 -47.94 14.14
CA HIS A 9 -28.25 -46.84 14.86
C HIS A 9 -28.94 -45.51 14.53
N PHE A 10 -29.45 -44.82 15.55
CA PHE A 10 -29.93 -43.44 15.44
C PHE A 10 -28.76 -42.46 15.65
N PHE A 11 -28.42 -41.69 14.62
CA PHE A 11 -27.52 -40.54 14.75
C PHE A 11 -28.32 -39.32 15.25
N VAL A 12 -27.99 -38.82 16.44
CA VAL A 12 -28.52 -37.55 16.96
C VAL A 12 -27.57 -36.43 16.54
N VAL A 13 -28.03 -35.55 15.64
CA VAL A 13 -27.28 -34.35 15.22
C VAL A 13 -27.55 -33.24 16.23
N PHE A 14 -26.53 -32.86 17.01
CA PHE A 14 -26.59 -31.68 17.88
C PHE A 14 -26.28 -30.42 17.06
N LEU A 15 -27.30 -29.61 16.78
CA LEU A 15 -27.16 -28.26 16.23
C LEU A 15 -26.69 -27.33 17.35
N PHE A 16 -25.40 -27.00 17.37
CA PHE A 16 -24.88 -25.92 18.20
C PHE A 16 -25.24 -24.57 17.54
N PRO A 17 -25.98 -23.67 18.20
CA PRO A 17 -26.25 -22.35 17.66
C PRO A 17 -24.93 -21.57 17.56
N THR A 18 -24.60 -21.11 16.36
CA THR A 18 -23.48 -20.21 16.12
C THR A 18 -23.77 -18.87 16.79
N LEU A 19 -23.09 -18.61 17.91
CA LEU A 19 -23.13 -17.32 18.57
C LEU A 19 -22.40 -16.30 17.68
N PHE A 20 -23.13 -15.48 16.93
CA PHE A 20 -22.56 -14.34 16.22
C PHE A 20 -22.14 -13.29 17.25
N VAL A 21 -20.86 -13.27 17.60
CA VAL A 21 -20.28 -12.21 18.42
C VAL A 21 -20.16 -10.97 17.54
N PHE A 22 -21.02 -9.99 17.80
CA PHE A 22 -21.00 -8.71 17.10
C PHE A 22 -19.86 -7.87 17.66
N PHE A 23 -18.72 -7.81 16.95
CA PHE A 23 -17.68 -6.85 17.26
C PHE A 23 -18.13 -5.48 16.76
N PRO A 24 -18.29 -4.47 17.64
CA PRO A 24 -18.57 -3.11 17.19
C PRO A 24 -17.41 -2.67 16.28
N ALA A 25 -17.74 -2.17 15.09
CA ALA A 25 -16.74 -1.59 14.20
C ALA A 25 -15.97 -0.51 14.99
N PRO A 26 -14.62 -0.47 14.90
CA PRO A 26 -13.86 0.59 15.55
C PRO A 26 -14.40 1.96 15.12
N PRO A 27 -14.41 2.96 16.01
CA PRO A 27 -14.89 4.29 15.66
C PRO A 27 -14.12 4.78 14.43
N ALA A 28 -14.86 5.21 13.41
CA ALA A 28 -14.27 5.72 12.18
C ALA A 28 -13.30 6.86 12.52
N THR A 29 -12.07 6.78 12.01
CA THR A 29 -11.08 7.84 12.19
C THR A 29 -11.68 9.16 11.70
N ALA A 30 -11.53 10.24 12.47
CA ALA A 30 -12.08 11.53 12.07
C ALA A 30 -11.47 11.96 10.72
N ALA A 31 -12.31 12.43 9.80
CA ALA A 31 -11.83 12.84 8.48
C ALA A 31 -10.81 13.99 8.60
N PRO A 32 -9.66 13.91 7.92
CA PRO A 32 -8.66 14.96 7.97
C PRO A 32 -9.16 16.23 7.27
N LYS A 33 -8.48 17.36 7.51
CA LYS A 33 -8.67 18.55 6.68
C LYS A 33 -8.24 18.23 5.24
N ILE A 34 -9.16 18.36 4.29
CA ILE A 34 -8.88 18.13 2.86
C ILE A 34 -8.75 19.46 2.13
N VAL A 35 -7.65 19.64 1.40
CA VAL A 35 -7.39 20.77 0.52
C VAL A 35 -7.39 20.29 -0.93
N ASP A 36 -8.23 20.89 -1.77
CA ASP A 36 -8.17 20.68 -3.21
C ASP A 36 -7.00 21.46 -3.81
N TYR A 37 -6.01 20.74 -4.34
CA TYR A 37 -4.81 21.32 -4.93
C TYR A 37 -4.77 21.19 -6.46
N GLN A 38 -5.79 20.58 -7.08
CA GLN A 38 -5.82 20.27 -8.52
C GLN A 38 -5.71 21.52 -9.39
N LYS A 39 -6.16 22.68 -8.91
CA LYS A 39 -6.05 23.96 -9.63
C LYS A 39 -4.60 24.40 -9.91
N HIS A 40 -3.62 23.80 -9.23
CA HIS A 40 -2.19 24.09 -9.42
C HIS A 40 -1.53 23.18 -10.47
N LEU A 41 -2.25 22.17 -10.98
CA LEU A 41 -1.76 21.39 -12.11
C LEU A 41 -1.60 22.30 -13.35
N PRO A 42 -0.56 22.12 -14.19
CA PRO A 42 -0.41 22.85 -15.42
C PRO A 42 -1.64 22.70 -16.31
N LYS A 43 -2.04 23.76 -17.02
CA LYS A 43 -3.13 23.69 -18.01
C LYS A 43 -2.92 22.60 -19.07
N LYS A 44 -1.65 22.30 -19.39
CA LYS A 44 -1.23 21.25 -20.33
C LYS A 44 -1.18 19.84 -19.73
N PHE A 45 -1.50 19.67 -18.44
CA PHE A 45 -1.51 18.37 -17.79
C PHE A 45 -2.58 17.49 -18.45
N LYS A 46 -2.16 16.34 -18.99
CA LYS A 46 -3.06 15.42 -19.68
C LYS A 46 -3.73 14.53 -18.64
N LYS A 47 -5.03 14.74 -18.45
CA LYS A 47 -5.90 13.88 -17.66
C LYS A 47 -6.10 12.56 -18.40
N ARG A 48 -5.43 11.50 -17.95
CA ARG A 48 -5.60 10.13 -18.46
C ARG A 48 -6.28 9.28 -17.41
N ALA A 49 -7.20 8.41 -17.82
CA ALA A 49 -7.70 7.36 -16.94
C ALA A 49 -6.59 6.36 -16.62
N ARG A 50 -6.66 5.71 -15.46
CA ARG A 50 -5.82 4.54 -15.16
C ARG A 50 -6.42 3.30 -15.80
N ASP A 51 -5.57 2.36 -16.18
CA ASP A 51 -5.99 1.09 -16.79
C ASP A 51 -6.79 0.24 -15.79
N SER A 52 -6.42 0.31 -14.51
CA SER A 52 -7.18 -0.27 -13.40
C SER A 52 -6.81 0.39 -12.07
N THR A 53 -7.53 0.08 -10.99
CA THR A 53 -7.15 0.48 -9.63
C THR A 53 -6.98 -0.76 -8.77
N ARG A 54 -5.80 -1.37 -8.84
CA ARG A 54 -5.47 -2.62 -8.14
C ARG A 54 -4.65 -2.40 -6.88
N PHE A 55 -3.87 -1.32 -6.82
CA PHE A 55 -2.91 -1.06 -5.75
C PHE A 55 -3.03 0.37 -5.23
N ILE A 56 -2.48 0.58 -4.03
CA ILE A 56 -2.15 1.90 -3.50
C ILE A 56 -0.65 1.88 -3.22
N VAL A 57 0.10 2.90 -3.64
CA VAL A 57 1.52 3.02 -3.34
C VAL A 57 1.76 4.21 -2.43
N VAL A 58 2.43 3.95 -1.30
CA VAL A 58 2.79 4.95 -0.30
C VAL A 58 4.25 5.37 -0.50
N HIS A 59 4.47 6.67 -0.45
CA HIS A 59 5.72 7.36 -0.70
C HIS A 59 6.05 8.32 0.45
N SER A 60 7.32 8.68 0.57
CA SER A 60 7.76 9.88 1.27
C SER A 60 8.28 10.89 0.27
N THR A 61 8.03 12.17 0.54
CA THR A 61 8.34 13.25 -0.42
C THR A 61 9.82 13.58 -0.51
N GLU A 62 10.65 13.06 0.41
CA GLU A 62 12.06 13.40 0.59
C GLU A 62 12.32 14.91 0.61
N SER A 63 11.38 15.66 1.18
CA SER A 63 11.36 17.12 1.18
C SER A 63 10.24 17.68 2.08
N GLY A 64 10.31 18.98 2.38
CA GLY A 64 9.25 19.69 3.08
C GLY A 64 8.02 20.01 2.21
N LEU A 65 6.91 20.35 2.88
CA LEU A 65 5.58 20.54 2.27
C LEU A 65 5.57 21.43 1.01
N GLN A 66 6.18 22.62 1.07
CA GLN A 66 6.11 23.57 -0.04
C GLN A 66 6.85 23.06 -1.29
N SER A 67 8.02 22.42 -1.09
CA SER A 67 8.78 21.81 -2.17
C SER A 67 8.01 20.63 -2.78
N ALA A 68 7.47 19.77 -1.92
CA ALA A 68 6.66 18.62 -2.34
C ALA A 68 5.44 19.06 -3.16
N LEU A 69 4.62 19.99 -2.67
CA LEU A 69 3.45 20.50 -3.39
C LEU A 69 3.83 21.10 -4.76
N THR A 70 4.92 21.86 -4.81
CA THR A 70 5.40 22.47 -6.06
C THR A 70 5.83 21.39 -7.05
N SER A 71 6.61 20.40 -6.61
CA SER A 71 7.09 19.32 -7.46
C SER A 71 5.95 18.44 -7.97
N LEU A 72 5.08 17.97 -7.06
CA LEU A 72 3.97 17.08 -7.37
C LEU A 72 2.96 17.74 -8.31
N ALA A 73 2.60 19.01 -8.06
CA ALA A 73 1.65 19.71 -8.92
C ALA A 73 2.24 20.02 -10.30
N ARG A 74 3.54 20.32 -10.40
CA ARG A 74 4.19 20.63 -11.69
C ARG A 74 4.11 19.48 -12.69
N GLY A 75 4.16 18.23 -12.22
CA GLY A 75 4.13 17.05 -13.09
C GLY A 75 2.93 16.12 -12.93
N GLY A 76 2.10 16.32 -11.89
CA GLY A 76 1.03 15.38 -11.53
C GLY A 76 1.59 14.03 -11.09
N HIS A 77 2.60 14.06 -10.22
CA HIS A 77 3.38 12.88 -9.82
C HIS A 77 2.78 12.08 -8.66
N SER A 78 1.61 12.45 -8.14
CA SER A 78 0.90 11.65 -7.13
C SER A 78 -0.57 12.09 -7.08
N ASN A 79 -1.45 11.25 -6.54
CA ASN A 79 -2.86 11.61 -6.36
C ASN A 79 -3.06 12.42 -5.08
N TYR A 80 -2.36 12.05 -4.00
CA TYR A 80 -2.54 12.61 -2.68
C TYR A 80 -1.23 12.97 -2.01
N LEU A 81 -1.24 13.98 -1.15
CA LEU A 81 -0.15 14.32 -0.25
C LEU A 81 -0.67 14.56 1.17
N ILE A 82 0.01 14.04 2.19
CA ILE A 82 -0.30 14.23 3.61
C ILE A 82 0.80 15.07 4.25
N ALA A 83 0.45 16.27 4.72
CA ALA A 83 1.36 17.15 5.44
C ALA A 83 1.66 16.66 6.86
N VAL A 84 2.74 17.17 7.46
CA VAL A 84 3.17 16.86 8.84
C VAL A 84 2.06 17.04 9.88
N ASN A 85 1.15 17.99 9.66
CA ASN A 85 0.01 18.26 10.55
C ASN A 85 -1.25 17.42 10.26
N GLY A 86 -1.18 16.45 9.35
CA GLY A 86 -2.32 15.62 8.91
C GLY A 86 -3.21 16.24 7.83
N THR A 87 -2.91 17.44 7.31
CA THR A 87 -3.69 18.00 6.21
C THR A 87 -3.49 17.17 4.94
N LEU A 88 -4.59 16.70 4.35
CA LEU A 88 -4.60 15.94 3.11
C LEU A 88 -4.80 16.86 1.91
N TYR A 89 -3.91 16.81 0.93
CA TYR A 89 -3.98 17.54 -0.33
C TYR A 89 -4.34 16.59 -1.47
N ARG A 90 -5.34 16.97 -2.28
CA ARG A 90 -5.69 16.26 -3.51
C ARG A 90 -4.97 16.90 -4.69
N ILE A 91 -3.95 16.25 -5.22
CA ILE A 91 -3.10 16.77 -6.29
C ILE A 91 -3.67 16.38 -7.66
N VAL A 92 -3.76 15.08 -7.93
CA VAL A 92 -4.39 14.51 -9.14
C VAL A 92 -5.64 13.76 -8.69
N ASP A 93 -6.78 14.02 -9.32
CA ASP A 93 -8.03 13.33 -9.00
C ASP A 93 -7.86 11.80 -9.09
N LYS A 94 -8.48 11.08 -8.14
CA LYS A 94 -8.37 9.62 -8.02
C LYS A 94 -8.81 8.84 -9.26
N THR A 95 -9.61 9.41 -10.15
CA THR A 95 -10.02 8.76 -11.41
C THR A 95 -8.93 8.84 -12.49
N HIS A 96 -7.91 9.66 -12.28
CA HIS A 96 -6.82 9.88 -13.22
C HIS A 96 -5.52 9.24 -12.77
N GLN A 97 -4.67 8.92 -13.74
CA GLN A 97 -3.32 8.41 -13.54
C GLN A 97 -2.40 9.53 -13.05
N ALA A 98 -1.68 9.23 -11.97
CA ALA A 98 -0.48 9.96 -11.59
C ALA A 98 0.76 9.11 -11.94
N ASP A 99 1.86 9.75 -12.34
CA ASP A 99 3.11 9.06 -12.64
C ASP A 99 4.06 9.17 -11.43
N HIS A 100 4.02 8.13 -10.58
CA HIS A 100 4.59 8.15 -9.22
C HIS A 100 5.55 6.99 -8.93
N ALA A 101 5.33 5.81 -9.53
CA ALA A 101 6.12 4.61 -9.25
C ALA A 101 7.34 4.46 -10.19
N GLY A 102 7.30 5.09 -11.36
CA GLY A 102 8.31 4.93 -12.40
C GLY A 102 8.53 3.47 -12.77
N LEU A 103 9.79 3.06 -12.96
CA LEU A 103 10.16 1.68 -13.30
C LEU A 103 9.81 0.69 -12.17
N SER A 104 8.65 0.06 -12.28
CA SER A 104 8.02 -0.65 -11.18
C SER A 104 7.42 -1.98 -11.62
N MET A 105 7.38 -2.94 -10.69
CA MET A 105 6.79 -4.26 -10.88
C MET A 105 6.25 -4.80 -9.55
N TRP A 106 5.07 -5.42 -9.59
CA TRP A 106 4.53 -6.19 -8.49
C TRP A 106 3.67 -7.34 -9.01
N ASP A 107 3.98 -8.56 -8.58
CA ASP A 107 3.22 -9.77 -8.95
C ASP A 107 3.14 -9.95 -10.48
N GLY A 108 4.28 -9.77 -11.15
CA GLY A 108 4.44 -9.87 -12.60
C GLY A 108 3.87 -8.70 -13.40
N LEU A 109 3.12 -7.79 -12.77
CA LEU A 109 2.58 -6.60 -13.42
C LEU A 109 3.61 -5.47 -13.40
N THR A 110 3.94 -4.92 -14.57
CA THR A 110 4.81 -3.75 -14.71
C THR A 110 4.02 -2.45 -14.80
N ASP A 111 4.72 -1.31 -14.71
CA ASP A 111 4.11 0.04 -14.79
C ASP A 111 3.00 0.24 -13.75
N ILE A 112 3.38 0.10 -12.48
CA ILE A 112 2.42 0.08 -11.38
C ILE A 112 1.60 1.37 -11.31
N SER A 113 2.13 2.52 -11.75
CA SER A 113 1.38 3.78 -11.82
C SER A 113 0.10 3.70 -12.67
N SER A 114 0.08 2.88 -13.72
CA SER A 114 -1.13 2.66 -14.53
C SER A 114 -2.19 1.81 -13.83
N HIS A 115 -1.84 1.20 -12.70
CA HIS A 115 -2.69 0.31 -11.91
C HIS A 115 -2.86 0.74 -10.44
N SER A 116 -2.31 1.90 -10.03
CA SER A 116 -2.25 2.30 -8.62
C SER A 116 -2.64 3.74 -8.35
N ILE A 117 -2.96 4.03 -7.08
CA ILE A 117 -3.08 5.39 -6.54
C ILE A 117 -1.78 5.72 -5.80
N GLY A 118 -1.18 6.88 -6.09
CA GLY A 118 -0.03 7.38 -5.33
C GLY A 118 -0.46 8.22 -4.13
N ILE A 119 0.14 7.95 -2.97
CA ILE A 119 0.00 8.75 -1.74
C ILE A 119 1.39 9.14 -1.25
N GLU A 120 1.62 10.44 -1.08
CA GLU A 120 2.88 11.02 -0.61
C GLU A 120 2.76 11.49 0.84
N ILE A 121 3.71 11.14 1.71
CA ILE A 121 3.78 11.60 3.09
C ILE A 121 4.93 12.61 3.19
N VAL A 122 4.65 13.83 3.67
CA VAL A 122 5.70 14.84 3.82
C VAL A 122 6.73 14.39 4.86
N GLY A 123 7.98 14.29 4.45
CA GLY A 123 9.09 13.88 5.31
C GLY A 123 10.17 13.14 4.53
N TYR A 124 10.99 12.40 5.27
CA TYR A 124 12.10 11.63 4.75
C TYR A 124 11.98 10.17 5.18
N HIS A 125 12.43 9.25 4.34
CA HIS A 125 12.32 7.81 4.55
C HIS A 125 13.04 7.29 5.80
N ASN A 126 13.97 8.08 6.36
CA ASN A 126 14.78 7.76 7.52
C ASN A 126 14.33 8.49 8.80
N GLU A 127 13.21 9.20 8.79
CA GLU A 127 12.68 9.96 9.94
C GLU A 127 11.23 9.61 10.23
N PRO A 128 10.83 9.39 11.50
CA PRO A 128 9.49 8.92 11.83
C PRO A 128 8.39 9.90 11.41
N PHE A 129 7.29 9.38 10.88
CA PHE A 129 6.09 10.18 10.60
C PHE A 129 5.24 10.40 11.86
N THR A 130 4.55 11.53 11.91
CA THR A 130 3.74 11.96 13.05
C THR A 130 2.45 11.15 13.18
N ASP A 131 1.84 11.15 14.38
CA ASP A 131 0.54 10.51 14.59
C ASP A 131 -0.54 11.06 13.66
N LYS A 132 -0.57 12.39 13.46
CA LYS A 132 -1.53 13.05 12.57
C LYS A 132 -1.38 12.60 11.11
N GLN A 133 -0.15 12.29 10.68
CA GLN A 133 0.09 11.74 9.34
C GLN A 133 -0.49 10.34 9.22
N TYR A 134 -0.26 9.47 10.21
CA TYR A 134 -0.79 8.12 10.22
C TYR A 134 -2.32 8.07 10.35
N GLU A 135 -2.92 8.92 11.19
CA GLU A 135 -4.38 9.05 11.29
C GLU A 135 -5.01 9.41 9.93
N SER A 136 -4.40 10.38 9.24
CA SER A 136 -4.87 10.82 7.92
C SER A 136 -4.63 9.77 6.84
N LEU A 137 -3.51 9.07 6.91
CA LEU A 137 -3.17 7.97 6.01
C LEU A 137 -4.16 6.83 6.18
N LYS A 138 -4.39 6.38 7.42
CA LYS A 138 -5.34 5.32 7.75
C LYS A 138 -6.74 5.65 7.22
N TRP A 139 -7.25 6.85 7.50
CA TRP A 139 -8.54 7.30 6.98
C TRP A 139 -8.60 7.25 5.44
N LEU A 140 -7.54 7.70 4.77
CA LEU A 140 -7.47 7.71 3.31
C LEU A 140 -7.38 6.28 2.73
N LEU A 141 -6.57 5.40 3.34
CA LEU A 141 -6.45 4.01 2.94
C LEU A 141 -7.79 3.29 3.08
N GLU A 142 -8.44 3.35 4.26
CA GLU A 142 -9.76 2.74 4.49
C GLU A 142 -10.80 3.22 3.45
N THR A 143 -10.79 4.52 3.12
CA THR A 143 -11.69 5.11 2.12
C THR A 143 -11.42 4.55 0.71
N LEU A 144 -10.16 4.53 0.27
CA LEU A 144 -9.79 4.08 -1.07
C LEU A 144 -9.92 2.57 -1.21
N GLN A 145 -9.52 1.80 -0.19
CA GLN A 145 -9.65 0.36 -0.14
C GLN A 145 -11.12 -0.06 -0.27
N LYS A 146 -12.02 0.57 0.49
CA LYS A 146 -13.46 0.33 0.37
C LYS A 146 -14.00 0.70 -1.01
N GLN A 147 -13.54 1.81 -1.58
CA GLN A 147 -14.05 2.28 -2.88
C GLN A 147 -13.62 1.36 -4.04
N TYR A 148 -12.41 0.82 -3.99
CA TYR A 148 -11.82 0.06 -5.09
C TYR A 148 -11.64 -1.44 -4.80
N ASP A 149 -12.14 -1.92 -3.66
CA ASP A 149 -11.99 -3.30 -3.19
C ASP A 149 -10.52 -3.76 -3.13
N ILE A 150 -9.67 -2.94 -2.50
CA ILE A 150 -8.22 -3.19 -2.38
C ILE A 150 -7.92 -3.79 -1.00
N PRO A 151 -7.43 -5.03 -0.92
CA PRO A 151 -6.99 -5.63 0.35
C PRO A 151 -5.64 -5.06 0.83
N ASP A 152 -5.34 -5.20 2.12
CA ASP A 152 -4.14 -4.62 2.77
C ASP A 152 -2.82 -4.99 2.08
N TRP A 153 -2.69 -6.24 1.63
CA TRP A 153 -1.48 -6.72 0.93
C TRP A 153 -1.23 -6.05 -0.42
N ARG A 154 -2.21 -5.30 -0.96
CA ARG A 154 -2.08 -4.47 -2.18
C ARG A 154 -1.84 -2.99 -1.87
N VAL A 155 -1.68 -2.62 -0.61
CA VAL A 155 -1.12 -1.32 -0.19
C VAL A 155 0.38 -1.50 -0.04
N LEU A 156 1.15 -0.90 -0.94
CA LEU A 156 2.57 -1.16 -1.10
C LEU A 156 3.39 0.09 -0.83
N GLU A 157 4.54 -0.08 -0.22
CA GLU A 157 5.58 0.95 -0.15
C GLU A 157 6.30 1.06 -1.49
N HIS A 158 6.76 2.26 -1.85
CA HIS A 158 7.45 2.46 -3.13
C HIS A 158 8.68 1.57 -3.29
N PHE A 159 9.47 1.35 -2.24
CA PHE A 159 10.62 0.44 -2.29
C PHE A 159 10.25 -1.00 -2.68
N ARG A 160 9.03 -1.46 -2.36
CA ARG A 160 8.56 -2.82 -2.70
C ARG A 160 8.28 -2.97 -4.19
N VAL A 161 7.78 -1.92 -4.84
CA VAL A 161 7.44 -1.98 -6.28
C VAL A 161 8.58 -1.52 -7.18
N ALA A 162 9.46 -0.66 -6.69
CA ALA A 162 10.52 -0.05 -7.48
C ALA A 162 11.68 -1.01 -7.74
N TYR A 163 11.99 -1.25 -9.01
CA TYR A 163 13.16 -2.04 -9.40
C TYR A 163 14.12 -1.25 -10.30
N GLY A 164 15.38 -1.64 -10.34
CA GLY A 164 16.42 -1.10 -11.21
C GLY A 164 16.76 -2.05 -12.36
N GLU A 165 17.07 -1.48 -13.54
CA GLU A 165 17.63 -2.25 -14.66
C GLU A 165 19.09 -2.66 -14.38
N PRO A 166 19.61 -3.69 -15.10
CA PRO A 166 21.02 -4.06 -15.05
C PRO A 166 21.94 -2.87 -15.28
N ASN A 167 23.01 -2.80 -14.48
CA ASN A 167 24.01 -1.74 -14.56
C ASN A 167 25.43 -2.31 -14.38
N ARG A 168 26.43 -1.43 -14.25
CA ARG A 168 27.83 -1.86 -14.13
C ARG A 168 28.08 -2.77 -12.93
N TYR A 169 27.34 -2.59 -11.83
CA TYR A 169 27.50 -3.33 -10.58
C TYR A 169 26.56 -4.53 -10.46
N VAL A 170 25.30 -4.36 -10.87
CA VAL A 170 24.27 -5.39 -10.73
C VAL A 170 23.84 -5.84 -12.11
N LYS A 171 24.13 -7.09 -12.49
CA LYS A 171 23.92 -7.60 -13.85
C LYS A 171 22.49 -8.07 -14.15
N LYS A 172 21.62 -8.10 -13.14
CA LYS A 172 20.21 -8.51 -13.25
C LYS A 172 19.30 -7.37 -12.78
N ARG A 173 18.03 -7.43 -13.16
CA ARG A 173 17.01 -6.56 -12.59
C ARG A 173 16.88 -6.83 -11.09
N HIS A 174 16.78 -5.78 -10.29
CA HIS A 174 16.93 -5.86 -8.84
C HIS A 174 15.99 -4.89 -8.13
N ARG A 175 15.55 -5.25 -6.92
CA ARG A 175 14.92 -4.30 -5.99
C ARG A 175 15.94 -3.30 -5.43
N GLY A 176 15.46 -2.30 -4.70
CA GLY A 176 16.29 -1.32 -4.01
C GLY A 176 16.60 -0.04 -4.78
N ARG A 177 15.91 0.20 -5.91
CA ARG A 177 15.99 1.50 -6.63
C ARG A 177 15.47 2.66 -5.77
N LYS A 178 14.51 2.38 -4.89
CA LYS A 178 13.85 3.35 -4.01
C LYS A 178 13.88 2.84 -2.58
N LYS A 179 13.83 3.78 -1.63
CA LYS A 179 13.85 3.50 -0.18
C LYS A 179 12.64 4.09 0.55
N ASP A 180 11.89 4.98 -0.10
CA ASP A 180 10.67 5.58 0.42
C ASP A 180 9.52 4.56 0.54
N PRO A 181 8.60 4.74 1.52
CA PRO A 181 8.58 5.74 2.58
C PRO A 181 9.48 5.39 3.78
N GLY A 182 10.33 4.38 3.65
CA GLY A 182 11.28 3.94 4.68
C GLY A 182 11.11 2.47 5.03
N ILE A 183 12.09 1.65 4.66
CA ILE A 183 12.14 0.21 4.98
C ILE A 183 11.98 -0.07 6.50
N PHE A 184 12.50 0.84 7.33
CA PHE A 184 12.56 0.70 8.79
C PHE A 184 11.59 1.61 9.55
N ASN A 185 10.96 2.54 8.85
CA ASN A 185 10.39 3.72 9.48
C ASN A 185 8.90 3.90 9.13
N PHE A 186 8.45 3.26 8.04
CA PHE A 186 7.03 3.14 7.76
C PHE A 186 6.40 2.04 8.61
N ASP A 187 5.39 2.41 9.39
CA ASP A 187 4.68 1.55 10.31
C ASP A 187 3.31 1.20 9.70
N ARG A 188 3.22 -0.02 9.16
CA ARG A 188 2.00 -0.54 8.54
C ARG A 188 0.84 -0.63 9.53
N ALA A 189 1.10 -0.95 10.80
CA ALA A 189 0.06 -1.09 11.82
C ALA A 189 -0.56 0.27 12.17
N ARG A 190 0.26 1.33 12.28
CA ARG A 190 -0.23 2.72 12.45
C ARG A 190 -1.00 3.21 11.23
N ALA A 191 -0.70 2.72 10.04
CA ALA A 191 -1.48 2.97 8.83
C ALA A 191 -2.79 2.16 8.77
N GLY A 192 -3.07 1.31 9.75
CA GLY A 192 -4.27 0.47 9.81
C GLY A 192 -4.20 -0.80 8.95
N LEU A 193 -3.01 -1.19 8.49
CA LEU A 193 -2.80 -2.36 7.64
C LEU A 193 -2.41 -3.57 8.49
N THR A 194 -3.12 -4.67 8.30
CA THR A 194 -2.98 -5.94 9.03
C THR A 194 -2.20 -6.99 8.22
N ASP A 195 -1.59 -7.98 8.87
CA ASP A 195 -0.84 -9.07 8.23
C ASP A 195 -1.55 -10.42 8.38
N ASP A 196 -2.88 -10.42 8.28
CA ASP A 196 -3.70 -11.60 8.55
C ASP A 196 -3.43 -12.77 7.58
N ASP A 197 -2.82 -12.50 6.42
CA ASP A 197 -2.52 -13.48 5.38
C ASP A 197 -1.01 -13.69 5.10
N GLY A 198 -0.13 -13.04 5.89
CA GLY A 198 1.33 -13.14 5.76
C GLY A 198 1.94 -12.45 4.54
N ARG A 199 1.13 -11.84 3.65
CA ARG A 199 1.61 -11.12 2.44
C ARG A 199 1.95 -9.67 2.74
N ASN A 200 1.61 -9.20 3.94
CA ASN A 200 1.88 -7.86 4.41
C ASN A 200 3.26 -7.70 5.05
N ASN A 201 4.05 -8.77 5.05
CA ASN A 201 5.43 -8.78 5.48
C ASN A 201 6.35 -8.07 4.46
N ALA A 202 7.26 -7.21 4.94
CA ALA A 202 8.28 -6.56 4.13
C ALA A 202 9.22 -7.56 3.40
N LEU A 203 9.33 -8.79 3.91
CA LEU A 203 10.10 -9.88 3.30
C LEU A 203 9.36 -10.59 2.16
N TYR A 204 8.04 -10.40 2.06
CA TYR A 204 7.27 -10.95 0.96
C TYR A 204 7.44 -10.09 -0.28
N ASP A 205 8.04 -10.67 -1.31
CA ASP A 205 8.16 -10.10 -2.65
C ASP A 205 7.91 -11.19 -3.70
N PRO A 206 6.76 -11.14 -4.40
CA PRO A 206 6.39 -12.19 -5.35
C PRO A 206 7.32 -12.23 -6.56
N ASP A 207 7.91 -11.11 -6.96
CA ASP A 207 8.77 -11.07 -8.16
C ASP A 207 10.18 -11.57 -7.85
N VAL A 208 10.62 -11.45 -6.60
CA VAL A 208 11.85 -12.10 -6.12
C VAL A 208 11.63 -13.60 -5.96
N ALA A 209 10.51 -14.01 -5.35
CA ALA A 209 10.17 -15.43 -5.18
C ALA A 209 10.10 -16.18 -6.52
N GLU A 210 9.52 -15.53 -7.54
CA GLU A 210 9.41 -16.06 -8.90
C GLU A 210 10.70 -15.86 -9.75
N GLY A 211 11.77 -15.30 -9.17
CA GLY A 211 13.05 -15.10 -9.84
C GLY A 211 13.06 -14.04 -10.96
N ARG A 212 12.02 -13.21 -11.06
CA ARG A 212 11.94 -12.08 -12.02
C ARG A 212 12.90 -10.96 -11.65
N LEU A 213 13.13 -10.76 -10.35
CA LEU A 213 14.03 -9.77 -9.77
C LEU A 213 14.95 -10.41 -8.74
N ILE A 214 16.13 -9.84 -8.54
CA ILE A 214 16.93 -10.15 -7.35
C ILE A 214 16.50 -9.26 -6.17
N ALA A 215 16.62 -9.79 -4.95
CA ALA A 215 16.23 -9.13 -3.71
C ALA A 215 17.02 -7.83 -3.45
N ASP A 216 16.43 -6.93 -2.64
CA ASP A 216 17.12 -5.76 -2.11
C ASP A 216 18.01 -6.19 -0.93
N PRO A 217 19.33 -5.96 -0.98
CA PRO A 217 20.21 -6.29 0.14
C PRO A 217 19.84 -5.58 1.44
N ASP A 218 19.21 -4.41 1.39
CA ASP A 218 18.83 -3.68 2.62
C ASP A 218 17.64 -4.31 3.34
N ILE A 219 16.74 -4.99 2.60
CA ILE A 219 15.65 -5.78 3.21
C ILE A 219 16.25 -7.00 3.92
N ASP A 220 17.27 -7.63 3.33
CA ASP A 220 18.00 -8.72 3.99
C ASP A 220 18.73 -8.25 5.25
N VAL A 221 19.28 -7.03 5.27
CA VAL A 221 19.85 -6.43 6.49
C VAL A 221 18.75 -6.17 7.54
N ALA A 222 17.55 -5.77 7.14
CA ALA A 222 16.43 -5.60 8.06
C ALA A 222 16.07 -6.89 8.79
N ARG A 223 16.12 -8.02 8.08
CA ARG A 223 15.95 -9.37 8.65
C ARG A 223 16.97 -9.67 9.74
N LEU A 224 18.20 -9.14 9.64
CA LEU A 224 19.26 -9.38 10.63
C LEU A 224 19.12 -8.54 11.90
N LYS A 225 18.44 -7.40 11.84
CA LYS A 225 18.23 -6.52 13.02
C LYS A 225 17.00 -6.90 13.86
N THR A 226 16.11 -7.73 13.31
CA THR A 226 14.84 -8.13 13.93
C THR A 226 14.89 -9.53 14.56
N LYS A 227 16.03 -10.22 14.46
CA LYS A 227 16.35 -11.47 15.17
C LYS A 227 17.29 -11.19 16.32
#